data_AF-A0A370LRT0-F1
#
_entry.id   AF-A0A370LRT0-F1
#
_cell.length_a   1.000
_cell.length_b   1.000
_cell.length_c   1.000
_cell.angle_alpha   90.00
_cell.angle_beta   90.00
_cell.angle_gamma   90.00
#
_symmetry.space_group_name_H-M   'P 1'
#
loop_
_entity.id
_entity.type
_entity.pdbx_description
1 polymer ?
#
loop_
_entity_poly.entity_id
_entity_poly.type
_entity_poly.pdbx_seq_one_letter_code
_entity_poly.pdbx_strand_id
1 'polypeptide(L)'
;MIYACPFCGRKVWKIVESGISTCSNCGRIFDTSSSLHRILAAAWMTRLHQMTDSEAIQLSFELTDYETNIVKEYVVDKDYSHDELLKVLNCQTCS
;
A
#
# COMPACT_ATOMS: atom_id res chain seq x y z
N MET A 1 -6.40 2.19 -7.59
CA MET A 1 -6.55 3.53 -6.98
C MET A 1 -5.67 3.66 -5.73
N ILE A 2 -5.02 4.81 -5.50
CA ILE A 2 -4.30 5.11 -4.24
C ILE A 2 -4.91 6.35 -3.58
N TYR A 3 -5.44 6.19 -2.35
CA TYR A 3 -6.00 7.29 -1.55
C TYR A 3 -5.20 7.59 -0.26
N ALA A 4 -4.13 6.83 0.01
CA ALA A 4 -3.15 7.10 1.06
C ALA A 4 -1.73 7.06 0.51
N CYS A 5 -0.85 7.95 0.98
CA CYS A 5 0.54 7.96 0.55
C CYS A 5 1.23 6.64 0.94
N PRO A 6 1.89 5.94 0.00
CA PRO A 6 2.55 4.67 0.29
C PRO A 6 3.65 4.80 1.35
N PHE A 7 4.26 5.98 1.50
CA PHE A 7 5.42 6.19 2.36
C PHE A 7 5.09 6.70 3.75
N CYS A 8 3.97 7.40 3.94
CA CYS A 8 3.65 8.03 5.23
C CYS A 8 2.20 7.85 5.68
N GLY A 9 1.39 7.10 4.93
CA GLY A 9 -0.02 6.82 5.26
C GLY A 9 -0.96 8.03 5.18
N ARG A 10 -0.45 9.25 4.95
CA ARG A 10 -1.31 10.44 4.86
C ARG A 10 -2.23 10.35 3.65
N LYS A 11 -3.52 10.67 3.84
CA LYS A 11 -4.51 10.75 2.77
C LYS A 11 -4.01 11.66 1.63
N VAL A 12 -4.11 11.18 0.40
CA VAL A 12 -3.75 11.96 -0.80
C VAL A 12 -4.94 12.85 -1.15
N TRP A 13 -4.69 14.13 -1.41
CA TRP A 13 -5.74 15.12 -1.70
C TRP A 13 -6.40 14.91 -3.06
N LYS A 14 -5.65 14.38 -4.03
CA LYS A 14 -6.15 14.07 -5.36
C LYS A 14 -5.94 12.58 -5.60
N ILE A 15 -7.05 11.87 -5.72
CA ILE A 15 -7.06 10.49 -6.19
C ILE A 15 -6.64 10.55 -7.66
N VAL A 16 -5.52 9.90 -7.98
CA VAL A 16 -5.05 9.73 -9.36
C VAL A 16 -5.24 8.27 -9.71
N GLU A 17 -6.19 7.99 -10.61
CA GLU A 17 -6.54 6.62 -11.02
C GLU A 17 -5.33 5.90 -11.64
N SER A 18 -4.55 6.59 -12.46
CA SER A 18 -3.29 6.09 -13.01
C SER A 18 -2.31 7.24 -13.27
N GLY A 19 -1.02 7.01 -12.99
CA GLY A 19 0.06 7.95 -13.23
C GLY A 19 0.77 8.41 -11.96
N ILE A 20 1.37 9.59 -12.01
CA ILE A 20 2.26 10.08 -10.96
C ILE A 20 1.49 11.00 -10.00
N SER A 21 1.64 10.77 -8.71
CA SER A 21 1.11 11.62 -7.64
C SER A 21 2.21 12.05 -6.67
N THR A 22 1.96 13.12 -5.92
CA THR A 22 2.91 13.66 -4.93
C THR A 22 2.20 13.84 -3.60
N CYS A 23 2.86 13.42 -2.52
CA CYS A 23 2.34 13.62 -1.18
C CYS A 23 2.65 15.04 -0.68
N SER A 24 1.63 15.81 -0.31
CA SER A 24 1.80 17.14 0.30
C SER A 24 2.42 17.11 1.70
N ASN A 25 2.41 15.95 2.37
CA ASN A 25 2.96 15.80 3.72
C ASN A 25 4.45 15.44 3.72
N CYS A 26 4.85 14.39 3.00
CA CYS A 26 6.25 13.96 2.98
C CYS A 26 7.03 14.41 1.74
N GLY A 27 6.37 15.09 0.79
CA GLY A 27 6.99 15.60 -0.45
C GLY A 27 7.37 14.52 -1.47
N ARG A 28 7.16 13.23 -1.16
CA ARG A 28 7.54 12.13 -2.05
C ARG A 28 6.59 12.00 -3.23
N ILE A 29 7.19 11.70 -4.37
CA ILE A 29 6.51 11.37 -5.62
C ILE A 29 6.35 9.85 -5.67
N PHE A 30 5.18 9.37 -6.12
CA PHE A 30 4.91 7.94 -6.29
C PHE A 30 4.01 7.71 -7.51
N ASP A 31 4.20 6.57 -8.14
CA ASP A 31 3.36 6.07 -9.22
C ASP A 31 2.15 5.33 -8.63
N THR A 32 0.94 5.78 -8.95
CA THR A 32 -0.32 5.16 -8.50
C THR A 32 -0.67 3.88 -9.24
N SER A 33 -0.05 3.62 -10.38
CA SER A 33 -0.17 2.37 -11.13
C SER A 33 0.79 1.28 -10.63
N SER A 34 1.80 1.64 -9.84
CA SER A 34 2.76 0.68 -9.28
C SER A 34 2.09 -0.21 -8.23
N SER A 35 2.13 -1.52 -8.47
CA SER A 35 1.75 -2.55 -7.50
C SER A 35 2.41 -2.37 -6.14
N LEU A 36 3.72 -2.07 -6.11
CA LEU A 36 4.46 -1.82 -4.87
C LEU A 36 3.83 -0.67 -4.06
N HIS A 37 3.55 0.46 -4.71
CA HIS A 37 2.94 1.60 -4.01
C HIS A 37 1.50 1.32 -3.57
N ARG A 38 0.72 0.56 -4.35
CA ARG A 38 -0.64 0.17 -3.94
C ARG A 38 -0.61 -0.73 -2.71
N ILE A 39 0.27 -1.74 -2.66
CA ILE A 39 0.47 -2.61 -1.49
C ILE A 39 0.87 -1.79 -0.26
N LEU A 40 1.85 -0.88 -0.39
CA LEU A 40 2.31 -0.07 0.74
C LEU A 40 1.23 0.89 1.25
N ALA A 41 0.44 1.48 0.36
CA ALA A 41 -0.70 2.31 0.74
C ALA A 41 -1.79 1.50 1.45
N ALA A 42 -2.10 0.30 0.95
CA ALA A 42 -3.03 -0.62 1.58
C ALA A 42 -2.57 -1.01 2.98
N ALA A 43 -1.29 -1.38 3.13
CA ALA A 43 -0.68 -1.71 4.41
C ALA A 43 -0.81 -0.58 5.44
N TRP A 44 -0.66 0.69 5.03
CA TRP A 44 -0.89 1.82 5.94
C TRP A 44 -2.34 1.88 6.42
N MET A 45 -3.31 1.75 5.51
CA MET A 45 -4.71 1.85 5.88
C MET A 45 -5.20 0.65 6.69
N THR A 46 -4.68 -0.53 6.41
CA THR A 46 -4.88 -1.73 7.25
C THR A 46 -4.41 -1.47 8.68
N ARG A 47 -3.21 -0.93 8.90
CA ARG A 47 -2.71 -0.60 10.25
C ARG A 47 -3.53 0.52 10.92
N LEU A 48 -3.82 1.60 10.19
CA LEU A 48 -4.47 2.79 10.76
C LEU A 48 -5.96 2.59 11.08
N HIS A 49 -6.66 1.79 10.27
CA HIS A 49 -8.10 1.60 10.37
C HIS A 49 -8.51 0.18 10.76
N GLN A 50 -7.54 -0.68 11.08
CA GLN A 50 -7.77 -2.10 11.37
C GLN A 50 -8.61 -2.78 10.28
N MET A 51 -8.34 -2.41 9.02
CA MET A 51 -9.01 -3.00 7.86
C MET A 51 -8.42 -4.39 7.61
N THR A 52 -9.09 -5.42 8.13
CA THR A 52 -8.65 -6.83 8.03
C THR A 52 -9.42 -7.64 6.98
N ASP A 53 -10.52 -7.09 6.46
CA ASP A 53 -11.34 -7.76 5.45
C ASP A 53 -10.65 -7.73 4.07
N SER A 54 -10.44 -8.92 3.49
CA SER A 54 -9.71 -9.07 2.23
C SER A 54 -10.37 -8.32 1.09
N GLU A 55 -11.69 -8.45 0.97
CA GLU A 55 -12.45 -7.91 -0.16
C GLU A 55 -12.47 -6.38 -0.10
N ALA A 56 -12.63 -5.80 1.10
CA ALA A 56 -12.53 -4.37 1.33
C ALA A 56 -11.14 -3.82 0.97
N ILE A 57 -10.06 -4.49 1.38
CA ILE A 57 -8.68 -4.10 1.01
C ILE A 57 -8.52 -4.16 -0.51
N GLN A 58 -8.92 -5.27 -1.11
CA GLN A 58 -8.75 -5.54 -2.53
C GLN A 58 -9.46 -4.49 -3.39
N LEU A 59 -10.74 -4.24 -3.13
CA LEU A 59 -11.54 -3.27 -3.88
C LEU A 59 -11.06 -1.84 -3.65
N SER A 60 -10.66 -1.49 -2.43
CA SER A 60 -10.25 -0.11 -2.11
C SER A 60 -8.94 0.30 -2.82
N PHE A 61 -8.05 -0.66 -3.06
CA PHE A 61 -6.72 -0.41 -3.62
C PHE A 61 -6.51 -1.03 -5.01
N GLU A 62 -7.51 -1.71 -5.55
CA GLU A 62 -7.45 -2.48 -6.81
C GLU A 62 -6.31 -3.50 -6.83
N LEU A 63 -6.12 -4.19 -5.70
CA LEU A 63 -5.11 -5.23 -5.60
C LEU A 63 -5.59 -6.52 -6.27
N THR A 64 -4.64 -7.31 -6.77
CA THR A 64 -4.87 -8.71 -7.11
C THR A 64 -4.99 -9.56 -5.84
N ASP A 65 -5.47 -10.80 -5.99
CA ASP A 65 -5.53 -11.75 -4.86
C ASP A 65 -4.16 -11.98 -4.23
N TYR A 66 -3.12 -12.08 -5.07
CA TYR A 66 -1.73 -12.24 -4.62
C TYR A 66 -1.26 -11.05 -3.79
N GLU A 67 -1.47 -9.82 -4.27
CA GLU A 67 -1.07 -8.60 -3.57
C GLU A 67 -1.86 -8.39 -2.27
N THR A 68 -3.14 -8.77 -2.28
CA THR A 68 -4.00 -8.74 -1.08
C THR A 68 -3.49 -9.73 -0.03
N ASN A 69 -3.09 -10.94 -0.45
CA ASN A 69 -2.51 -11.94 0.44
C ASN A 69 -1.19 -11.46 1.07
N ILE A 70 -0.36 -10.72 0.33
CA ILE A 70 0.84 -10.08 0.92
C ILE A 70 0.44 -9.14 2.06
N VAL A 71 -0.54 -8.25 1.84
CA VAL A 71 -0.97 -7.32 2.90
C VAL A 71 -1.49 -8.10 4.10
N LYS A 72 -2.32 -9.12 3.89
CA LYS A 72 -2.84 -9.94 5.00
C LYS A 72 -1.76 -10.67 5.77
N GLU A 73 -0.95 -11.46 5.08
CA GLU A 73 0.06 -12.30 5.72
C GLU A 73 1.07 -11.44 6.50
N TYR A 74 1.60 -10.39 5.87
CA TYR A 74 2.68 -9.63 6.47
C TYR A 74 2.18 -8.54 7.42
N VAL A 75 1.04 -7.91 7.15
CA VAL A 75 0.57 -6.77 7.94
C VAL A 75 -0.49 -7.17 8.96
N VAL A 76 -1.45 -8.02 8.60
CA VAL A 76 -2.52 -8.43 9.53
C VAL A 76 -2.04 -9.56 10.43
N ASP A 77 -1.46 -10.62 9.87
CA ASP A 77 -1.14 -11.83 10.63
C ASP A 77 0.22 -11.72 11.35
N LYS A 78 1.20 -11.09 10.72
CA LYS A 78 2.58 -10.97 11.25
C LYS A 78 2.92 -9.60 11.84
N ASP A 79 2.00 -8.61 11.74
CA ASP A 79 2.18 -7.23 12.25
C ASP A 79 3.48 -6.55 11.80
N TYR A 80 3.89 -6.75 10.54
CA TYR A 80 5.10 -6.11 10.02
C TYR A 80 4.91 -4.59 9.98
N SER A 81 5.94 -3.87 10.39
CA SER A 81 6.10 -2.43 10.17
C SER A 81 6.23 -2.09 8.68
N HIS A 82 6.19 -0.79 8.36
CA HIS A 82 6.39 -0.33 6.99
C HIS A 82 7.76 -0.74 6.43
N ASP A 83 8.82 -0.60 7.22
CA ASP A 83 10.19 -0.91 6.81
C ASP A 83 10.42 -2.41 6.64
N GLU A 84 9.80 -3.24 7.48
CA GLU A 84 9.88 -4.71 7.35
C GLU A 84 9.17 -5.19 6.10
N LEU A 85 7.97 -4.69 5.82
CA LEU A 85 7.25 -5.00 4.59
C LEU A 85 8.04 -4.57 3.35
N LEU A 86 8.64 -3.37 3.38
CA LEU A 86 9.43 -2.86 2.26
C LEU A 86 10.64 -3.74 1.98
N LYS A 87 11.30 -4.29 3.01
CA LYS A 87 12.38 -5.27 2.86
C LYS A 87 11.90 -6.54 2.15
N VAL A 88 10.75 -7.09 2.55
CA VAL A 88 10.17 -8.28 1.90
C VAL A 88 9.91 -8.03 0.42
N LEU A 89 9.25 -6.92 0.10
CA LEU A 89 8.86 -6.58 -1.27
C LEU A 89 10.08 -6.31 -2.18
N ASN A 90 11.13 -5.68 -1.65
CA ASN A 90 12.35 -5.46 -2.40
C ASN A 90 13.16 -6.75 -2.62
N CYS A 91 13.20 -7.65 -1.63
CA CYS A 91 13.88 -8.95 -1.77
C CYS A 91 13.23 -9.85 -2.84
N GLN A 92 11.92 -9.73 -3.07
CA GLN A 92 11.21 -10.48 -4.12
C GLN A 92 11.55 -10.02 -5.54
N THR A 93 12.20 -8.87 -5.71
CA THR A 93 12.66 -8.36 -7.01
C THR A 93 14.11 -8.71 -7.36
N CYS A 94 14.78 -9.53 -6.54
CA CYS A 94 16.15 -9.99 -6.78
C CYS A 94 16.25 -11.40 -7.43
N SER A 95 15.17 -11.89 -8.04
CA SER A 95 15.15 -13.19 -8.75
C SER A 95 15.07 -13.01 -10.26
#